data_AF-A0A9D5HQP1-F1
#
_entry.id   AF-A0A9D5HQP1-F1
#
_cell.length_a   1.000
_cell.length_b   1.000
_cell.length_c   1.000
_cell.angle_alpha   90.00
_cell.angle_beta   90.00
_cell.angle_gamma   90.00
#
_symmetry.space_group_name_H-M   'P 1'
#
loop_
_entity.id
_entity.type
_entity.pdbx_description
1 polymer ?
#
loop_
_entity_poly.entity_id
_entity_poly.type
_entity_poly.pdbx_seq_one_letter_code
_entity_poly.pdbx_strand_id
1 'polypeptide(L)'
;MARMELELILSDLFISLLWVWSGSILRYFAYTFLGLGMHTGLGLLKLILAVLYVSFFSWLGKATNGGAYNPLMVLCHAISGSFAGFLFAVFGRIPAQVMGSTIGVGLTKVTFPEAYYGPRLNVDIHQGALMEGLLTLLIVILSLGITKINPENLVLRTCISSMSKVILHFLGSDLTGGIMNPATAFGWAYVQGDHMTKEHLLVYWLAPIEGTLVRLVV
;
A
#
# COMPACT_ATOMS: atom_id res chain seq x y z
N MET A 1 -5.23 27.00 6.70
CA MET A 1 -4.03 26.25 6.32
C MET A 1 -3.73 25.17 7.35
N ALA A 2 -3.27 25.51 8.56
CA ALA A 2 -2.93 24.52 9.62
C ALA A 2 -4.06 23.52 9.98
N ARG A 3 -5.33 23.96 10.02
CA ARG A 3 -6.47 23.06 10.28
C ARG A 3 -6.63 21.97 9.20
N MET A 4 -6.49 22.35 7.93
CA MET A 4 -6.61 21.40 6.81
C MET A 4 -5.43 20.43 6.76
N GLU A 5 -4.24 20.89 7.12
CA GLU A 5 -3.04 20.05 7.24
C GLU A 5 -3.18 19.02 8.36
N LEU A 6 -3.71 19.43 9.52
CA LEU A 6 -4.01 18.52 10.62
C LEU A 6 -5.07 17.49 10.23
N GLU A 7 -6.14 17.91 9.55
CA GLU A 7 -7.20 17.01 9.06
C GLU A 7 -6.63 15.95 8.09
N LEU A 8 -5.70 16.32 7.22
CA LEU A 8 -5.01 15.38 6.33
C LEU A 8 -4.10 14.40 7.07
N ILE A 9 -3.33 14.88 8.07
CA ILE A 9 -2.49 14.02 8.92
C ILE A 9 -3.34 12.98 9.65
N LEU A 10 -4.47 13.41 10.25
CA LEU A 10 -5.38 12.51 10.95
C LEU A 10 -6.05 11.51 9.99
N SER A 11 -6.41 11.97 8.79
CA SER A 11 -6.96 11.11 7.74
C SER A 11 -5.96 10.05 7.31
N ASP A 12 -4.70 10.43 7.07
CA ASP A 12 -3.62 9.51 6.72
C ASP A 12 -3.39 8.43 7.79
N LEU A 13 -3.36 8.84 9.06
CA LEU A 13 -3.25 7.92 10.19
C LEU A 13 -4.42 6.94 10.23
N PHE A 14 -5.66 7.44 10.15
CA PHE A 14 -6.84 6.60 10.29
C PHE A 14 -7.02 5.65 9.10
N ILE A 15 -6.79 6.12 7.87
CA ILE A 15 -6.90 5.28 6.68
C ILE A 15 -5.80 4.22 6.67
N SER A 16 -4.55 4.55 7.05
CA SER A 16 -3.49 3.54 7.20
C SER A 16 -3.84 2.47 8.22
N LEU A 17 -4.39 2.86 9.37
CA LEU A 17 -4.85 1.92 10.40
C LEU A 17 -5.90 0.98 9.83
N LEU A 18 -6.96 1.54 9.22
CA LEU A 18 -8.04 0.75 8.64
C LEU A 18 -7.52 -0.16 7.53
N TRP A 19 -6.62 0.33 6.68
CA TRP A 19 -6.02 -0.42 5.58
C TRP A 19 -5.29 -1.67 6.10
N VAL A 20 -4.51 -1.54 7.17
CA VAL A 20 -3.76 -2.69 7.67
C VAL A 20 -4.66 -3.63 8.46
N TRP A 21 -5.48 -3.10 9.36
CA TRP A 21 -6.33 -3.92 10.23
C TRP A 21 -7.39 -4.69 9.43
N SER A 22 -8.19 -3.99 8.62
CA SER A 22 -9.25 -4.65 7.83
C SER A 22 -8.68 -5.54 6.72
N GLY A 23 -7.55 -5.17 6.11
CA GLY A 23 -6.88 -6.01 5.11
C GLY A 23 -6.36 -7.32 5.69
N SER A 24 -5.84 -7.29 6.92
CA SER A 24 -5.39 -8.49 7.63
C SER A 24 -6.54 -9.46 7.88
N ILE A 25 -7.66 -8.92 8.38
CA ILE A 25 -8.89 -9.67 8.64
C ILE A 25 -9.45 -10.24 7.33
N LEU A 26 -9.56 -9.42 6.29
CA LEU A 26 -10.06 -9.83 4.98
C LEU A 26 -9.25 -11.00 4.41
N ARG A 27 -7.92 -10.90 4.48
CA ARG A 27 -7.00 -11.93 4.05
C ARG A 27 -7.17 -13.23 4.87
N TYR A 28 -7.29 -13.12 6.19
CA TYR A 28 -7.57 -14.26 7.05
C TYR A 28 -8.89 -14.95 6.69
N PHE A 29 -9.98 -14.20 6.58
CA PHE A 29 -11.27 -14.74 6.13
C PHE A 29 -11.17 -15.40 4.75
N ALA A 30 -10.47 -14.77 3.81
CA ALA A 30 -10.27 -15.31 2.48
C ALA A 30 -9.47 -16.63 2.49
N TYR A 31 -8.45 -16.78 3.34
CA TYR A 31 -7.71 -18.04 3.44
C TYR A 31 -8.48 -19.12 4.19
N THR A 32 -9.12 -18.77 5.31
CA THR A 32 -9.80 -19.73 6.18
C THR A 32 -11.08 -20.27 5.55
N PHE A 33 -11.91 -19.42 4.93
CA PHE A 33 -13.21 -19.84 4.40
C PHE A 33 -13.18 -20.18 2.92
N LEU A 34 -12.25 -19.59 2.14
CA LEU A 34 -12.13 -19.86 0.70
C LEU A 34 -10.95 -20.79 0.37
N GLY A 35 -10.30 -21.39 1.38
CA GLY A 35 -9.26 -22.41 1.25
C GLY A 35 -7.93 -21.94 0.63
N LEU A 36 -6.94 -22.83 0.65
CA LEU A 36 -5.68 -22.67 -0.09
C LEU A 36 -5.87 -23.17 -1.52
N GLY A 37 -5.65 -22.30 -2.51
CA GLY A 37 -5.66 -22.66 -3.93
C GLY A 37 -6.65 -21.85 -4.78
N MET A 38 -6.37 -21.84 -6.09
CA MET A 38 -7.26 -21.35 -7.13
C MET A 38 -8.14 -22.50 -7.65
N HIS A 39 -9.07 -23.01 -6.85
CA HIS A 39 -10.22 -23.66 -7.45
C HIS A 39 -10.98 -22.58 -8.22
N THR A 40 -11.26 -22.81 -9.50
CA THR A 40 -11.52 -21.77 -10.51
C THR A 40 -12.61 -20.76 -10.12
N GLY A 41 -13.58 -21.17 -9.30
CA GLY A 41 -14.61 -20.27 -8.72
C GLY A 41 -14.19 -19.49 -7.48
N LEU A 42 -13.44 -20.09 -6.54
CA LEU A 42 -13.02 -19.43 -5.29
C LEU A 42 -11.89 -18.43 -5.53
N GLY A 43 -11.03 -18.67 -6.52
CA GLY A 43 -10.01 -17.70 -6.94
C GLY A 43 -10.61 -16.41 -7.48
N LEU A 44 -11.67 -16.50 -8.29
CA LEU A 44 -12.37 -15.33 -8.82
C LEU A 44 -13.03 -14.50 -7.71
N LEU A 45 -13.62 -15.16 -6.70
CA LEU A 45 -14.22 -14.47 -5.57
C LEU A 45 -13.16 -13.70 -4.74
N LYS A 46 -11.99 -14.29 -4.50
CA LYS A 46 -10.86 -13.60 -3.85
C LYS A 46 -10.41 -12.38 -4.63
N LEU A 47 -10.34 -12.50 -5.97
CA LEU A 47 -9.98 -11.39 -6.85
C LEU A 47 -11.01 -10.25 -6.77
N ILE A 48 -12.30 -10.58 -6.87
CA ILE A 48 -13.39 -9.60 -6.77
C ILE A 48 -13.32 -8.88 -5.42
N LEU A 49 -13.17 -9.64 -4.33
CA LEU A 49 -13.08 -9.09 -2.98
C LEU A 49 -11.88 -8.15 -2.81
N ALA A 50 -10.72 -8.53 -3.34
CA ALA A 50 -9.51 -7.69 -3.33
C ALA A 50 -9.69 -6.42 -4.17
N VAL A 51 -10.33 -6.50 -5.34
CA VAL A 51 -10.62 -5.32 -6.18
C VAL A 51 -11.60 -4.38 -5.49
N LEU A 52 -12.66 -4.91 -4.86
CA LEU A 52 -13.61 -4.11 -4.07
C LEU A 52 -12.91 -3.43 -2.89
N TYR A 53 -12.02 -4.15 -2.21
CA TYR A 53 -11.22 -3.63 -1.10
C TYR A 53 -10.34 -2.45 -1.54
N VAL A 54 -9.54 -2.61 -2.58
CA VAL A 54 -8.68 -1.53 -3.11
C VAL A 54 -9.52 -0.35 -3.62
N SER A 55 -10.67 -0.63 -4.26
CA SER A 55 -11.58 0.40 -4.77
C SER A 55 -12.22 1.21 -3.64
N PHE A 56 -12.60 0.56 -2.54
CA PHE A 56 -13.12 1.21 -1.34
C PHE A 56 -12.11 2.21 -0.77
N PHE A 57 -10.83 1.83 -0.66
CA PHE A 57 -9.79 2.74 -0.17
C PHE A 57 -9.45 3.87 -1.14
N SER A 58 -9.58 3.64 -2.45
CA SER A 58 -9.50 4.71 -3.45
C SER A 58 -10.63 5.74 -3.28
N TRP A 59 -11.86 5.27 -3.02
CA TRP A 59 -12.98 6.14 -2.68
C TRP A 59 -12.78 6.86 -1.36
N LEU A 60 -12.31 6.17 -0.31
CA LEU A 60 -12.09 6.73 1.03
C LEU A 60 -11.04 7.85 1.00
N GLY A 61 -9.98 7.69 0.21
CA GLY A 61 -9.00 8.75 -0.02
C GLY A 61 -9.62 10.01 -0.63
N LYS A 62 -10.57 9.88 -1.56
CA LYS A 62 -11.32 11.01 -2.11
C LYS A 62 -12.26 11.64 -1.08
N ALA A 63 -12.98 10.81 -0.31
CA ALA A 63 -13.93 11.26 0.71
C ALA A 63 -13.24 12.03 1.85
N THR A 64 -11.94 11.78 2.08
CA THR A 64 -11.10 12.44 3.09
C THR A 64 -10.22 13.55 2.52
N ASN A 65 -10.60 14.13 1.37
CA ASN A 65 -9.87 15.22 0.71
C ASN A 65 -8.41 14.89 0.35
N GLY A 66 -8.13 13.62 0.07
CA GLY A 66 -6.80 13.16 -0.34
C GLY A 66 -6.03 12.39 0.72
N GLY A 67 -6.71 11.89 1.76
CA GLY A 67 -6.11 10.96 2.72
C GLY A 67 -5.49 9.74 2.03
N ALA A 68 -4.34 9.30 2.51
CA ALA A 68 -3.53 8.27 1.89
C ALA A 68 -3.00 7.28 2.94
N TYR A 69 -2.86 6.02 2.53
CA TYR A 69 -2.36 4.95 3.38
C TYR A 69 -1.00 4.40 2.93
N ASN A 70 -0.43 5.01 1.89
CA ASN A 70 0.82 4.56 1.26
C ASN A 70 1.74 5.77 1.01
N PRO A 71 2.96 5.77 1.57
CA PRO A 71 3.92 6.86 1.40
C PRO A 71 4.18 7.25 -0.05
N LEU A 72 4.12 6.27 -0.95
CA LEU A 72 4.38 6.48 -2.38
C LEU A 72 3.31 7.37 -3.04
N MET A 73 2.06 7.32 -2.55
CA MET A 73 0.96 8.15 -3.08
C MET A 73 1.18 9.64 -2.79
N VAL A 74 1.71 9.94 -1.60
CA VAL A 74 1.97 11.33 -1.18
C VAL A 74 3.31 11.82 -1.73
N LEU A 75 4.31 10.94 -1.78
CA LEU A 75 5.66 11.28 -2.25
C LEU A 75 5.65 11.62 -3.76
N CYS A 76 4.92 10.85 -4.58
CA CYS A 76 4.83 11.11 -6.02
C CYS A 76 4.29 12.52 -6.32
N HIS A 77 3.27 12.99 -5.60
CA HIS A 77 2.73 14.35 -5.78
C HIS A 77 3.64 15.41 -5.14
N ALA A 78 4.21 15.10 -3.98
CA ALA A 78 5.08 16.01 -3.24
C ALA A 78 6.34 16.41 -4.01
N ILE A 79 6.96 15.46 -4.71
CA ILE A 79 8.20 15.72 -5.47
C ILE A 79 7.96 16.63 -6.67
N SER A 80 6.81 16.48 -7.34
CA SER A 80 6.43 17.38 -8.44
C SER A 80 5.81 18.71 -7.97
N GLY A 81 5.66 18.90 -6.66
CA GLY A 81 4.99 20.04 -6.04
C GLY A 81 5.94 21.11 -5.49
N SER A 82 5.48 21.85 -4.48
CA SER A 82 6.28 22.86 -3.79
C SER A 82 7.18 22.23 -2.70
N PHE A 83 8.29 22.88 -2.38
CA PHE A 83 9.20 22.43 -1.31
C PHE A 83 8.48 22.31 0.05
N ALA A 84 7.58 23.25 0.37
CA ALA A 84 6.77 23.17 1.59
C ALA A 84 5.83 21.95 1.58
N GLY A 85 5.20 21.65 0.44
CA GLY A 85 4.38 20.45 0.27
C GLY A 85 5.20 19.16 0.40
N PHE A 86 6.43 19.17 -0.08
CA PHE A 86 7.38 18.07 0.12
C PHE A 86 7.72 17.85 1.59
N LEU A 87 8.11 18.91 2.31
CA LEU A 87 8.39 18.81 3.74
C LEU A 87 7.15 18.34 4.52
N PHE A 88 5.96 18.85 4.20
CA PHE A 88 4.71 18.41 4.82
C PHE A 88 4.42 16.92 4.56
N ALA A 89 4.70 16.43 3.35
CA ALA A 89 4.55 15.01 3.04
C ALA A 89 5.54 14.15 3.83
N VAL A 90 6.82 14.51 3.84
CA VAL A 90 7.89 13.73 4.49
C VAL A 90 7.81 13.75 6.01
N PHE A 91 7.50 14.90 6.62
CA PHE A 91 7.54 15.08 8.07
C PHE A 91 6.17 15.05 8.75
N GLY A 92 5.07 15.21 8.00
CA GLY A 92 3.71 15.13 8.53
C GLY A 92 3.00 13.86 8.10
N ARG A 93 2.79 13.74 6.79
CA ARG A 93 1.93 12.69 6.20
C ARG A 93 2.51 11.29 6.32
N ILE A 94 3.75 11.07 5.89
CA ILE A 94 4.39 9.74 5.94
C ILE A 94 4.48 9.21 7.38
N PRO A 95 4.92 9.98 8.39
CA PRO A 95 4.93 9.53 9.78
C PRO A 95 3.54 9.17 10.31
N ALA A 96 2.51 9.92 9.94
CA ALA A 96 1.13 9.61 10.30
C ALA A 96 0.69 8.26 9.72
N GLN A 97 1.03 7.98 8.46
CA GLN A 97 0.73 6.70 7.81
C GLN A 97 1.48 5.52 8.45
N VAL A 98 2.74 5.72 8.84
CA VAL A 98 3.55 4.73 9.54
C VAL A 98 2.96 4.43 10.92
N MET A 99 2.56 5.46 11.67
CA MET A 99 1.91 5.31 12.97
C MET A 99 0.58 4.57 12.84
N GLY A 100 -0.27 4.99 11.89
CA GLY A 100 -1.54 4.32 11.60
C GLY A 100 -1.37 2.85 11.27
N SER A 101 -0.43 2.52 10.36
CA SER A 101 -0.12 1.14 10.00
C SER A 101 0.36 0.31 11.20
N THR A 102 1.23 0.88 12.04
CA THR A 102 1.76 0.22 13.24
C THR A 102 0.64 -0.08 14.25
N ILE A 103 -0.26 0.89 14.48
CA ILE A 103 -1.44 0.69 15.33
C ILE A 103 -2.34 -0.39 14.73
N GLY A 104 -2.56 -0.37 13.41
CA GLY A 104 -3.35 -1.37 12.68
C GLY A 104 -2.81 -2.79 12.87
N VAL A 105 -1.50 -3.00 12.74
CA VAL A 105 -0.86 -4.30 13.01
C VAL A 105 -1.00 -4.70 14.48
N GLY A 106 -0.77 -3.77 15.40
CA GLY A 106 -0.92 -3.99 16.84
C GLY A 106 -2.34 -4.43 17.20
N LEU A 107 -3.36 -3.78 16.62
CA LEU A 107 -4.76 -4.16 16.77
C LEU A 107 -5.01 -5.55 16.19
N THR A 108 -4.53 -5.86 14.99
CA THR A 108 -4.66 -7.21 14.41
C THR A 108 -4.10 -8.27 15.36
N LYS A 109 -2.91 -8.06 15.90
CA LYS A 109 -2.25 -8.98 16.84
C LYS A 109 -3.09 -9.26 18.09
N VAL A 110 -3.81 -8.24 18.60
CA VAL A 110 -4.62 -8.37 19.82
C VAL A 110 -6.02 -8.91 19.53
N THR A 111 -6.67 -8.45 18.47
CA THR A 111 -8.08 -8.78 18.17
C THR A 111 -8.25 -10.05 17.36
N PHE A 112 -7.31 -10.35 16.46
CA PHE A 112 -7.33 -11.51 15.57
C PHE A 112 -5.92 -12.09 15.43
N PRO A 113 -5.38 -12.76 16.46
CA PRO A 113 -4.04 -13.34 16.43
C PRO A 113 -3.82 -14.31 15.25
N GLU A 114 -4.88 -14.99 14.81
CA GLU A 114 -4.85 -15.90 13.65
C GLU A 114 -4.72 -15.15 12.32
N ALA A 115 -4.95 -13.84 12.28
CA ALA A 115 -4.74 -12.98 11.11
C ALA A 115 -3.36 -12.27 11.12
N TYR A 116 -2.57 -12.47 12.18
CA TYR A 116 -1.27 -11.84 12.40
C TYR A 116 -0.17 -12.51 11.57
N TYR A 117 -0.20 -12.31 10.25
CA TYR A 117 0.82 -12.79 9.33
C TYR A 117 1.47 -11.64 8.56
N GLY A 118 2.70 -11.30 8.92
CA GLY A 118 3.47 -10.30 8.20
C GLY A 118 3.87 -10.73 6.80
N PRO A 119 4.32 -9.77 5.97
CA PRO A 119 5.02 -10.08 4.73
C PRO A 119 6.27 -10.92 5.01
N ARG A 120 6.66 -11.76 4.06
CA ARG A 120 7.89 -12.55 4.13
C ARG A 120 8.66 -12.38 2.85
N LEU A 121 9.95 -12.11 2.98
CA LEU A 121 10.87 -12.22 1.87
C LEU A 121 11.29 -13.67 1.71
N ASN A 122 10.99 -14.26 0.55
CA ASN A 122 11.32 -15.65 0.22
C ASN A 122 12.53 -15.75 -0.75
N VAL A 123 13.12 -14.61 -1.12
CA VAL A 123 14.23 -14.50 -2.06
C VAL A 123 15.39 -13.71 -1.45
N ASP A 124 16.52 -13.61 -2.16
CA ASP A 124 17.63 -12.77 -1.73
C ASP A 124 17.22 -11.28 -1.66
N ILE A 125 17.86 -10.51 -0.78
CA ILE A 125 17.60 -9.07 -0.56
C ILE A 125 17.64 -8.28 -1.88
N HIS A 126 18.62 -8.55 -2.75
CA HIS A 126 18.75 -7.83 -4.01
C HIS A 126 17.62 -8.19 -4.99
N GLN A 127 17.21 -9.46 -5.02
CA GLN A 127 16.09 -9.91 -5.83
C GLN A 127 14.77 -9.34 -5.32
N GLY A 128 14.60 -9.29 -3.99
CA GLY A 128 13.44 -8.69 -3.35
C GLY A 128 13.33 -7.20 -3.62
N ALA A 129 14.43 -6.47 -3.48
CA ALA A 129 14.50 -5.05 -3.78
C ALA A 129 14.18 -4.79 -5.26
N LEU A 130 14.75 -5.56 -6.18
CA LEU A 130 14.42 -5.45 -7.60
C LEU A 130 12.91 -5.69 -7.85
N MET A 131 12.33 -6.71 -7.23
CA MET A 131 10.92 -7.05 -7.38
C MET A 131 10.00 -5.94 -6.85
N GLU A 132 10.15 -5.52 -5.60
CA GLU A 132 9.33 -4.44 -5.01
C GLU A 132 9.50 -3.12 -5.76
N GLY A 133 10.72 -2.80 -6.22
CA GLY A 133 10.99 -1.61 -7.04
C GLY A 133 10.30 -1.66 -8.39
N LEU A 134 10.40 -2.78 -9.13
CA LEU A 134 9.75 -2.95 -10.43
C LEU A 134 8.22 -2.97 -10.32
N LEU A 135 7.67 -3.68 -9.35
CA LEU A 135 6.22 -3.71 -9.13
C LEU A 135 5.68 -2.32 -8.79
N THR A 136 6.41 -1.57 -7.95
CA THR A 136 6.08 -0.19 -7.63
C THR A 136 6.14 0.71 -8.86
N LEU A 137 7.22 0.64 -9.64
CA LEU A 137 7.36 1.38 -10.89
C LEU A 137 6.18 1.12 -11.84
N LEU A 138 5.79 -0.15 -12.01
CA LEU A 138 4.63 -0.53 -12.83
C LEU A 138 3.32 0.06 -12.30
N ILE A 139 3.06 0.00 -10.99
CA ILE A 139 1.86 0.62 -10.38
C ILE A 139 1.82 2.13 -10.68
N VAL A 140 2.94 2.84 -10.53
CA VAL A 140 2.99 4.29 -10.74
C VAL A 140 2.83 4.62 -12.23
N ILE A 141 3.48 3.87 -13.14
CA ILE A 141 3.28 4.00 -14.60
C ILE A 141 1.81 3.84 -14.96
N LEU A 142 1.18 2.75 -14.52
CA LEU A 142 -0.21 2.45 -14.84
C LEU A 142 -1.16 3.50 -14.26
N SER A 143 -0.98 3.88 -12.99
CA SER A 143 -1.85 4.85 -12.32
C SER A 143 -1.82 6.23 -12.99
N LEU A 144 -0.64 6.70 -13.40
CA LEU A 144 -0.49 7.96 -14.12
C LEU A 144 -0.95 7.85 -15.58
N GLY A 145 -0.62 6.75 -16.26
CA GLY A 145 -1.02 6.51 -17.66
C GLY A 145 -2.53 6.44 -17.84
N ILE A 146 -3.24 5.73 -16.96
CA ILE A 146 -4.71 5.66 -16.95
C ILE A 146 -5.33 7.04 -16.78
N THR A 147 -4.73 7.89 -15.95
CA THR A 147 -5.20 9.26 -15.71
C THR A 147 -5.02 10.15 -16.94
N LYS A 148 -3.96 9.95 -17.73
CA LYS A 148 -3.73 10.69 -18.99
C LYS A 148 -4.66 10.26 -20.11
N ILE A 149 -4.93 8.96 -20.27
CA ILE A 149 -5.70 8.43 -21.41
C ILE A 149 -7.20 8.72 -21.28
N ASN A 150 -7.77 8.57 -20.08
CA ASN A 150 -9.22 8.68 -19.88
C ASN A 150 -9.56 9.59 -18.70
N PRO A 151 -9.42 10.92 -18.81
CA PRO A 151 -9.63 11.83 -17.67
C PRO A 151 -11.08 11.83 -17.14
N GLU A 152 -12.07 11.65 -18.02
CA GLU A 152 -13.49 11.86 -17.71
C GLU A 152 -14.19 10.69 -16.99
N ASN A 153 -13.77 9.44 -17.22
CA ASN A 153 -14.44 8.27 -16.63
C ASN A 153 -13.80 7.80 -15.32
N LEU A 154 -14.23 8.41 -14.21
CA LEU A 154 -13.72 8.10 -12.86
C LEU A 154 -13.91 6.65 -12.42
N VAL A 155 -15.02 6.01 -12.83
CA VAL A 155 -15.33 4.61 -12.46
C VAL A 155 -14.38 3.66 -13.16
N LEU A 156 -14.22 3.81 -14.48
CA LEU A 156 -13.32 2.99 -15.27
C LEU A 156 -11.86 3.14 -14.81
N ARG A 157 -11.42 4.37 -14.53
CA ARG A 157 -10.07 4.63 -13.98
C ARG A 157 -9.83 3.90 -12.66
N THR A 158 -10.80 3.97 -11.75
CA THR A 158 -10.70 3.34 -10.43
C THR A 158 -10.72 1.82 -10.55
N CYS A 159 -11.53 1.28 -11.44
CA CYS A 159 -11.60 -0.16 -11.72
C CYS A 159 -10.28 -0.69 -12.28
N ILE A 160 -9.75 -0.10 -13.35
CA ILE A 160 -8.50 -0.52 -13.99
C ILE A 160 -7.34 -0.38 -12.99
N SER A 161 -7.23 0.75 -12.28
CA SER A 161 -6.17 0.96 -11.29
C SER A 161 -6.22 -0.07 -10.16
N SER A 162 -7.42 -0.41 -9.68
CA SER A 162 -7.59 -1.41 -8.61
C SER A 162 -7.23 -2.81 -9.11
N MET A 163 -7.68 -3.19 -10.31
CA MET A 163 -7.30 -4.47 -10.93
C MET A 163 -5.79 -4.57 -11.11
N SER A 164 -5.13 -3.54 -11.65
CA SER A 164 -3.67 -3.52 -11.81
C SER A 164 -2.93 -3.72 -10.49
N LYS A 165 -3.35 -3.01 -9.43
CA LYS A 165 -2.75 -3.15 -8.09
C LYS A 165 -2.90 -4.57 -7.54
N VAL A 166 -4.09 -5.16 -7.69
CA VAL A 166 -4.35 -6.52 -7.20
C VAL A 166 -3.54 -7.56 -7.99
N ILE A 167 -3.46 -7.45 -9.32
CA ILE A 167 -2.66 -8.36 -10.16
C ILE A 167 -1.18 -8.27 -9.78
N LEU A 168 -0.64 -7.06 -9.64
CA LEU A 168 0.77 -6.86 -9.25
C LEU A 168 1.05 -7.33 -7.82
N HIS A 169 0.09 -7.15 -6.90
CA HIS A 169 0.18 -7.71 -5.55
C HIS A 169 0.31 -9.24 -5.59
N PHE A 170 -0.54 -9.93 -6.35
CA PHE A 170 -0.43 -11.38 -6.51
C PHE A 170 0.91 -11.79 -7.14
N LEU A 171 1.38 -11.06 -8.15
CA LEU A 171 2.67 -11.34 -8.80
C LEU A 171 3.86 -11.22 -7.84
N GLY A 172 3.84 -10.25 -6.93
CA GLY A 172 4.89 -10.05 -5.92
C GLY A 172 4.72 -10.89 -4.64
N SER A 173 3.53 -11.44 -4.41
CA SER A 173 3.17 -12.04 -3.12
C SER A 173 4.05 -13.22 -2.72
N ASP A 174 4.41 -14.09 -3.66
CA ASP A 174 5.22 -15.28 -3.41
C ASP A 174 6.70 -14.96 -3.16
N LEU A 175 7.20 -13.81 -3.62
CA LEU A 175 8.62 -13.45 -3.54
C LEU A 175 8.91 -12.50 -2.37
N THR A 176 8.11 -11.44 -2.22
CA THR A 176 8.34 -10.35 -1.27
C THR A 176 7.12 -10.08 -0.37
N GLY A 177 6.01 -10.78 -0.58
CA GLY A 177 4.71 -10.39 -0.02
C GLY A 177 3.99 -9.31 -0.83
N GLY A 178 4.62 -8.76 -1.87
CA GLY A 178 4.00 -7.83 -2.84
C GLY A 178 3.36 -6.61 -2.19
N ILE A 179 3.98 -6.04 -1.15
CA ILE A 179 3.33 -5.03 -0.29
C ILE A 179 3.20 -3.71 -1.05
N MET A 180 4.28 -3.28 -1.72
CA MET A 180 4.38 -2.00 -2.44
C MET A 180 3.87 -0.80 -1.63
N ASN A 181 4.01 -0.88 -0.29
CA ASN A 181 3.56 0.12 0.67
C ASN A 181 4.53 0.15 1.87
N PRO A 182 5.47 1.12 1.89
CA PRO A 182 6.47 1.21 2.95
C PRO A 182 5.88 1.37 4.36
N ALA A 183 4.77 2.11 4.51
CA ALA A 183 4.15 2.29 5.83
C ALA A 183 3.55 0.99 6.38
N THR A 184 2.88 0.22 5.52
CA THR A 184 2.35 -1.10 5.89
C THR A 184 3.47 -2.06 6.25
N ALA A 185 4.52 -2.11 5.42
CA ALA A 185 5.68 -2.95 5.66
C ALA A 185 6.34 -2.62 7.00
N PHE A 186 6.53 -1.32 7.28
CA PHE A 186 7.12 -0.87 8.53
C PHE A 186 6.25 -1.25 9.73
N GLY A 187 4.93 -1.07 9.66
CA GLY A 187 4.03 -1.45 10.75
C GLY A 187 4.18 -2.92 11.14
N TRP A 188 4.29 -3.81 10.14
CA TRP A 188 4.53 -5.23 10.39
C TRP A 188 5.91 -5.50 10.97
N ALA A 189 6.96 -4.90 10.40
CA ALA A 189 8.32 -5.09 10.88
C ALA A 189 8.52 -4.53 12.29
N TYR A 190 7.87 -3.42 12.63
CA TYR A 190 7.98 -2.80 13.95
C TYR A 190 7.37 -3.69 15.04
N VAL A 191 6.15 -4.20 14.81
CA VAL A 191 5.47 -5.06 15.81
C VAL A 191 6.14 -6.43 15.94
N GLN A 192 6.86 -6.90 14.90
CA GLN A 192 7.63 -8.15 14.93
C GLN A 192 9.05 -7.97 15.50
N GLY A 193 9.58 -6.75 15.52
CA GLY A 193 10.94 -6.44 16.01
C GLY A 193 12.00 -6.32 14.91
N ASP A 194 11.62 -6.43 13.64
CA ASP A 194 12.53 -6.53 12.48
C ASP A 194 12.69 -5.21 11.68
N HIS A 195 12.10 -4.11 12.16
CA HIS A 195 12.08 -2.81 11.46
C HIS A 195 13.44 -2.17 11.18
N MET A 196 14.50 -2.59 11.87
CA MET A 196 15.87 -2.08 11.68
C MET A 196 16.74 -2.97 10.78
N THR A 197 16.19 -4.05 10.23
CA THR A 197 16.95 -4.96 9.37
C THR A 197 17.29 -4.32 8.03
N LYS A 198 18.44 -4.71 7.47
CA LYS A 198 18.85 -4.27 6.12
C LYS A 198 17.84 -4.69 5.06
N GLU A 199 17.31 -5.90 5.21
CA GLU A 199 16.21 -6.40 4.39
C GLU A 199 15.05 -5.42 4.38
N HIS A 200 14.55 -5.05 5.55
CA HIS A 200 13.40 -4.17 5.65
C HIS A 200 13.64 -2.80 4.98
N LEU A 201 14.78 -2.19 5.28
CA LEU A 201 15.12 -0.87 4.76
C LEU A 201 15.35 -0.87 3.24
N LEU A 202 16.06 -1.88 2.70
CA LEU A 202 16.37 -1.93 1.27
C LEU A 202 15.16 -2.36 0.43
N VAL A 203 14.46 -3.41 0.86
CA VAL A 203 13.40 -4.03 0.06
C VAL A 203 12.09 -3.25 0.14
N TYR A 204 11.71 -2.77 1.33
CA TYR A 204 10.37 -2.20 1.53
C TYR A 204 10.33 -0.68 1.65
N TRP A 205 11.48 -0.02 1.82
CA TRP A 205 11.58 1.45 1.78
C TRP A 205 12.31 1.94 0.52
N LEU A 206 13.59 1.59 0.38
CA LEU A 206 14.43 2.15 -0.68
C LEU A 206 13.92 1.78 -2.07
N ALA A 207 13.73 0.48 -2.34
CA ALA A 207 13.30 0.02 -3.66
C ALA A 207 11.95 0.61 -4.14
N PRO A 208 10.87 0.64 -3.33
CA PRO A 208 9.63 1.30 -3.74
C PRO A 208 9.77 2.81 -3.96
N ILE A 209 10.58 3.50 -3.15
CA ILE A 209 10.87 4.92 -3.35
C ILE A 209 11.59 5.13 -4.68
N GLU A 210 12.64 4.36 -4.96
CA GLU A 210 13.37 4.41 -6.23
C GLU A 210 12.45 4.14 -7.42
N GLY A 211 11.60 3.11 -7.35
CA GLY A 211 10.61 2.82 -8.40
C GLY A 211 9.65 3.98 -8.66
N THR A 212 9.27 4.71 -7.60
CA THR A 212 8.44 5.92 -7.72
C THR A 212 9.21 7.08 -8.34
N LEU A 213 10.49 7.24 -7.97
CA LEU A 213 11.37 8.31 -8.48
C LEU A 213 11.74 8.11 -9.95
N VAL A 214 12.07 6.89 -10.37
CA VAL A 214 12.38 6.55 -11.77
C VAL A 214 11.22 6.94 -12.68
N ARG A 215 9.98 6.77 -12.21
CA ARG A 215 8.81 7.20 -12.98
C ARG A 215 8.71 8.71 -13.19
N LEU A 216 9.41 9.54 -12.43
CA LEU A 216 9.42 10.99 -12.67
C LEU A 216 10.34 11.39 -13.83
N VAL A 217 11.25 10.51 -14.24
CA VAL A 217 12.22 10.76 -15.31
C VAL A 217 11.96 9.95 -16.60
N VAL A 218 10.96 9.05 -16.59
CA VAL A 218 10.52 8.22 -17.73
C VAL A 218 9.04 8.46 -18.02
#